data_AF-A0A292SIB6-F1
#
_entry.id   AF-A0A292SIB6-F1
#
_cell.length_a   1.000
_cell.length_b   1.000
_cell.length_c   1.000
_cell.angle_alpha   90.00
_cell.angle_beta   90.00
_cell.angle_gamma   90.00
#
_symmetry.space_group_name_H-M   'P 1'
#
loop_
_entity.id
_entity.type
_entity.pdbx_description
1 polymer ?
#
loop_
_entity_poly.entity_id
_entity_poly.type
_entity_poly.pdbx_seq_one_letter_code
_entity_poly.pdbx_strand_id
1 'polypeptide(L)'
;MYPVNLNNQQYSNYNTPKSVKATKVENSAPVQAKHTSFTSNPIMTQIPFNPTLTASRLRTELSSKDEKNKYNTLTKIADRDTKKQLNILLKTGVLLNADSNDNSTTLDNLYKIATTQRAMGLNNGVLLKETVSTIIDPHTITQQFGNIPPQYADKVAAIAKEHANEVNVEHSGTCVASSIEFNLAQKHPAEFARFAEGLSSPNMAVQKNIKLNNLADNTLDAIWLLNAFEIPYEAKDFDTAKLTFAPDKNAIIRAHIQTVDKDKLERSSLDVLMQSTFMQVGSQQSYDSLTDKRAGKFNQNDKGLIEFEKTFTESVVEDKNKISVTYQTVDENARLTGYETDFNTMKKQITDALNLGENVIIGYTQVDSNNTIINGHEITIIGVKNDKNGKLIFVCNDTDDNVSKPIEYSEDYLLPKIHHAALPQSVVANDVNLVENWVEGLKTYKELKKQAQNTQLAA
;
A
#
# COMPACT_ATOMS: atom_id res chain seq x y z
N MET A 1 40.18 11.93 3.79
CA MET A 1 39.27 11.49 4.87
C MET A 1 38.52 12.71 5.37
N TYR A 2 37.31 12.92 4.86
CA TYR A 2 36.27 13.78 5.44
C TYR A 2 34.93 13.16 5.02
N PRO A 3 34.04 12.80 5.94
CA PRO A 3 32.73 12.29 5.59
C PRO A 3 31.84 13.46 5.17
N VAL A 4 31.24 13.36 3.98
CA VAL A 4 30.24 14.31 3.50
C VAL A 4 28.90 13.84 4.04
N ASN A 5 28.39 14.53 5.05
CA ASN A 5 27.00 14.45 5.47
C ASN A 5 26.13 14.94 4.30
N LEU A 6 25.40 14.02 3.67
CA LEU A 6 24.32 14.34 2.76
C LEU A 6 23.08 14.67 3.59
N ASN A 7 22.69 15.95 3.54
CA ASN A 7 21.44 16.45 4.11
C ASN A 7 20.25 15.79 3.42
N ASN A 8 19.55 14.90 4.12
CA ASN A 8 18.19 14.49 3.77
C ASN A 8 17.23 15.63 4.14
N GLN A 9 17.05 16.60 3.24
CA GLN A 9 15.99 17.60 3.37
C GLN A 9 14.75 17.13 2.62
N GLN A 10 13.62 16.96 3.33
CA GLN A 10 12.30 17.14 2.74
C GLN A 10 11.36 17.83 3.74
N TYR A 11 10.83 18.97 3.31
CA TYR A 11 9.97 19.87 4.07
C TYR A 11 8.50 19.48 3.91
N SER A 12 7.90 19.04 5.01
CA SER A 12 6.46 19.05 5.28
C SER A 12 5.83 20.39 4.91
N ASN A 13 4.68 20.42 4.24
CA ASN A 13 3.92 21.67 4.10
C ASN A 13 2.41 21.44 4.05
N TYR A 14 1.77 21.14 5.18
CA TYR A 14 0.33 21.37 5.38
C TYR A 14 0.05 21.85 6.79
N ASN A 15 -0.28 23.14 6.93
CA ASN A 15 -0.62 23.73 8.23
C ASN A 15 -2.14 23.77 8.41
N THR A 16 -2.61 23.39 9.60
CA THR A 16 -3.98 23.66 10.04
C THR A 16 -4.21 25.18 10.21
N PRO A 17 -5.46 25.67 10.11
CA PRO A 17 -5.75 27.10 10.17
C PRO A 17 -5.40 27.81 11.49
N LYS A 18 -4.93 27.10 12.54
CA LYS A 18 -4.46 27.71 13.80
C LYS A 18 -3.36 26.86 14.46
N SER A 19 -2.21 27.48 14.74
CA SER A 19 -1.14 26.85 15.54
C SER A 19 -1.66 26.50 16.94
N VAL A 20 -1.62 25.22 17.32
CA VAL A 20 -1.86 24.80 18.71
C VAL A 20 -0.52 24.82 19.45
N LYS A 21 -0.51 25.37 20.69
CA LYS A 21 0.71 25.45 21.50
C LYS A 21 1.28 24.06 21.76
N ALA A 22 2.59 23.91 21.52
CA ALA A 22 3.34 22.67 21.72
C ALA A 22 3.10 22.09 23.12
N THR A 23 2.64 20.83 23.18
CA THR A 23 2.58 20.06 24.41
C THR A 23 3.84 19.20 24.47
N LYS A 24 4.65 19.35 25.53
CA LYS A 24 5.90 18.58 25.71
C LYS A 24 5.59 17.09 25.81
N VAL A 25 6.38 16.28 25.12
CA VAL A 25 6.36 14.81 25.21
C VAL A 25 6.99 14.38 26.53
N GLU A 26 6.26 13.67 27.37
CA GLU A 26 6.80 13.01 28.57
C GLU A 26 7.17 11.55 28.25
N ASN A 27 8.38 11.14 28.67
CA ASN A 27 8.90 9.79 28.46
C ASN A 27 8.20 8.77 29.37
N SER A 28 7.49 7.79 28.81
CA SER A 28 6.92 6.67 29.59
C SER A 28 7.67 5.36 29.37
N ALA A 29 8.05 4.72 30.48
CA ALA A 29 8.87 3.51 30.60
C ALA A 29 8.14 2.20 30.16
N PRO A 30 8.88 1.10 29.84
CA PRO A 30 8.32 -0.10 29.24
C PRO A 30 7.61 -1.02 30.25
N VAL A 31 6.43 -1.54 29.91
CA VAL A 31 5.67 -2.49 30.73
C VAL A 31 5.64 -3.88 30.06
N GLN A 32 6.03 -4.90 30.82
CA GLN A 32 6.09 -6.31 30.42
C GLN A 32 4.71 -6.89 30.04
N ALA A 33 4.66 -7.58 28.89
CA ALA A 33 3.48 -8.28 28.39
C ALA A 33 3.24 -9.61 29.12
N LYS A 34 2.02 -9.83 29.61
CA LYS A 34 1.50 -11.16 29.96
C LYS A 34 0.53 -11.63 28.89
N HIS A 35 0.78 -12.83 28.38
CA HIS A 35 -0.05 -13.52 27.39
C HIS A 35 -1.46 -13.83 27.92
N THR A 36 -2.47 -13.52 27.12
CA THR A 36 -3.78 -14.18 27.17
C THR A 36 -4.24 -14.49 25.75
N SER A 37 -4.54 -15.75 25.51
CA SER A 37 -5.26 -16.30 24.34
C SER A 37 -6.62 -15.61 24.17
N PHE A 38 -7.17 -15.51 22.95
CA PHE A 38 -8.59 -15.81 22.60
C PHE A 38 -8.90 -15.45 21.14
N THR A 39 -9.93 -16.13 20.64
CA THR A 39 -10.40 -16.36 19.27
C THR A 39 -10.91 -15.11 18.53
N SER A 40 -10.63 -15.06 17.23
CA SER A 40 -11.04 -14.06 16.25
C SER A 40 -12.55 -14.05 15.97
N ASN A 41 -13.20 -12.89 16.22
CA ASN A 41 -14.14 -12.17 15.34
C ASN A 41 -14.98 -11.20 16.19
N PRO A 42 -14.89 -9.87 16.00
CA PRO A 42 -15.93 -8.99 16.51
C PRO A 42 -17.15 -9.11 15.58
N ILE A 43 -18.22 -9.71 16.09
CA ILE A 43 -19.56 -9.53 15.53
C ILE A 43 -19.88 -8.04 15.70
N MET A 44 -19.88 -7.28 14.60
CA MET A 44 -20.40 -5.91 14.56
C MET A 44 -21.85 -5.92 15.04
N THR A 45 -22.06 -5.52 16.28
CA THR A 45 -23.36 -5.18 16.82
C THR A 45 -23.34 -3.69 17.06
N GLN A 46 -24.33 -2.98 16.50
CA GLN A 46 -24.60 -1.53 16.62
C GLN A 46 -24.16 -0.65 15.44
N ILE A 47 -24.79 -0.87 14.27
CA ILE A 47 -25.18 0.23 13.37
C ILE A 47 -26.69 0.07 13.11
N PRO A 48 -27.52 1.13 13.19
CA PRO A 48 -28.92 1.07 12.81
C PRO A 48 -29.04 0.69 11.33
N PHE A 49 -29.68 -0.45 11.08
CA PHE A 49 -29.96 -1.00 9.77
C PHE A 49 -30.84 -0.01 8.99
N ASN A 50 -30.32 0.60 7.91
CA ASN A 50 -31.12 1.43 7.01
C ASN A 50 -31.68 0.55 5.88
N PRO A 51 -32.99 0.21 5.86
CA PRO A 51 -33.55 -0.81 4.96
C PRO A 51 -33.67 -0.39 3.49
N THR A 52 -33.36 0.86 3.16
CA THR A 52 -33.57 1.46 1.82
C THR A 52 -32.32 1.58 0.96
N LEU A 53 -31.14 1.22 1.48
CA LEU A 53 -29.93 0.96 0.69
C LEU A 53 -29.79 -0.56 0.59
N THR A 54 -30.49 -1.15 -0.37
CA THR A 54 -30.54 -2.60 -0.56
C THR A 54 -29.14 -3.18 -0.69
N ALA A 55 -28.67 -3.82 0.38
CA ALA A 55 -27.69 -4.87 0.30
C ALA A 55 -28.11 -5.81 -0.84
N SER A 56 -27.34 -5.83 -1.93
CA SER A 56 -27.27 -7.02 -2.76
C SER A 56 -27.18 -8.19 -1.79
N ARG A 57 -28.19 -9.08 -1.78
CA ARG A 57 -28.16 -10.27 -0.93
C ARG A 57 -26.82 -10.94 -1.20
N LEU A 58 -25.96 -11.00 -0.18
CA LEU A 58 -24.63 -11.60 -0.28
C LEU A 58 -24.78 -12.94 -1.01
N ARG A 59 -24.24 -13.03 -2.23
CA ARG A 59 -24.39 -14.22 -3.06
C ARG A 59 -23.44 -15.29 -2.54
N THR A 60 -24.00 -16.26 -1.84
CA THR A 60 -23.23 -17.35 -1.20
C THR A 60 -23.43 -18.70 -1.87
N GLU A 61 -24.12 -18.72 -3.01
CA GLU A 61 -24.45 -19.92 -3.77
C GLU A 61 -24.20 -19.72 -5.26
N LEU A 62 -23.63 -20.76 -5.89
CA LEU A 62 -23.38 -20.81 -7.33
C LEU A 62 -24.72 -21.05 -8.04
N SER A 63 -25.21 -20.05 -8.76
CA SER A 63 -26.53 -20.12 -9.41
C SER A 63 -26.42 -20.56 -10.87
N SER A 64 -25.38 -20.11 -11.58
CA SER A 64 -25.23 -20.39 -13.01
C SER A 64 -24.44 -21.67 -13.29
N LYS A 65 -24.64 -22.26 -14.48
CA LYS A 65 -23.85 -23.40 -14.95
C LYS A 65 -22.37 -23.04 -15.09
N ASP A 66 -22.10 -21.81 -15.53
CA ASP A 66 -20.75 -21.28 -15.69
C ASP A 66 -20.03 -21.14 -14.34
N GLU A 67 -20.67 -20.55 -13.33
CA GLU A 67 -20.14 -20.45 -11.96
C GLU A 67 -19.82 -21.82 -11.37
N LYS A 68 -20.75 -22.78 -11.52
CA LYS A 68 -20.55 -24.17 -11.09
C LYS A 68 -19.35 -24.82 -11.79
N ASN A 69 -19.21 -24.60 -13.09
CA ASN A 69 -18.08 -25.14 -13.85
C ASN A 69 -16.76 -24.53 -13.39
N LYS A 70 -16.67 -23.19 -13.25
CA LYS A 70 -15.48 -22.49 -12.78
C LYS A 70 -15.04 -22.98 -11.40
N TYR A 71 -15.97 -23.03 -10.45
CA TYR A 71 -15.71 -23.52 -9.10
C TYR A 71 -15.26 -24.99 -9.08
N ASN A 72 -15.92 -25.86 -9.86
CA ASN A 72 -15.53 -27.26 -9.97
C ASN A 72 -14.14 -27.44 -10.61
N THR A 73 -13.76 -26.58 -11.54
CA THR A 73 -12.41 -26.60 -12.12
C THR A 73 -11.37 -26.16 -11.09
N LEU A 74 -11.62 -25.07 -10.36
CA LEU A 74 -10.74 -24.61 -9.29
C LEU A 74 -10.53 -25.68 -8.22
N THR A 75 -11.62 -26.30 -7.75
CA THR A 75 -11.54 -27.37 -6.75
C THR A 75 -10.89 -28.64 -7.29
N LYS A 76 -10.76 -28.87 -8.60
CA LYS A 76 -9.97 -30.02 -9.09
C LYS A 76 -8.46 -29.76 -9.03
N ILE A 77 -8.04 -28.52 -9.25
CA ILE A 77 -6.63 -28.10 -9.30
C ILE A 77 -6.11 -27.81 -7.88
N ALA A 78 -6.95 -27.25 -7.02
CA ALA A 78 -6.60 -26.79 -5.68
C ALA A 78 -6.19 -27.93 -4.74
N ASP A 79 -5.20 -27.65 -3.88
CA ASP A 79 -4.84 -28.49 -2.74
C ASP A 79 -5.95 -28.50 -1.66
N ARG A 80 -5.77 -29.31 -0.61
CA ARG A 80 -6.78 -29.48 0.43
C ARG A 80 -7.14 -28.18 1.14
N ASP A 81 -6.18 -27.31 1.39
CA ASP A 81 -6.39 -26.10 2.17
C ASP A 81 -6.97 -24.98 1.29
N THR A 82 -6.48 -24.85 0.06
CA THR A 82 -7.04 -23.95 -0.96
C THR A 82 -8.52 -24.29 -1.22
N LYS A 83 -8.91 -25.58 -1.25
CA LYS A 83 -10.33 -26.00 -1.35
C LYS A 83 -11.18 -25.50 -0.18
N LYS A 84 -10.67 -25.57 1.05
CA LYS A 84 -11.40 -25.08 2.23
C LYS A 84 -11.55 -23.57 2.17
N GLN A 85 -10.49 -22.88 1.79
CA GLN A 85 -10.47 -21.42 1.61
C GLN A 85 -11.45 -20.97 0.53
N LEU A 86 -11.47 -21.61 -0.65
CA LEU A 86 -12.47 -21.35 -1.70
C LEU A 86 -13.91 -21.50 -1.19
N ASN A 87 -14.18 -22.52 -0.37
CA ASN A 87 -15.49 -22.71 0.25
C ASN A 87 -15.81 -21.62 1.29
N ILE A 88 -14.82 -21.13 2.03
CA ILE A 88 -14.99 -19.97 2.94
C ILE A 88 -15.32 -18.72 2.12
N LEU A 89 -14.58 -18.44 1.05
CA LEU A 89 -14.84 -17.30 0.15
C LEU A 89 -16.25 -17.37 -0.45
N LEU A 90 -16.72 -18.57 -0.82
CA LEU A 90 -18.09 -18.75 -1.31
C LEU A 90 -19.11 -18.44 -0.21
N LYS A 91 -18.96 -19.02 0.98
CA LYS A 91 -19.91 -18.85 2.10
C LYS A 91 -19.95 -17.43 2.65
N THR A 92 -18.88 -16.66 2.49
CA THR A 92 -18.80 -15.25 2.87
C THR A 92 -19.26 -14.31 1.76
N GLY A 93 -19.53 -14.84 0.56
CA GLY A 93 -19.94 -14.07 -0.62
C GLY A 93 -18.79 -13.38 -1.37
N VAL A 94 -17.57 -13.42 -0.83
CA VAL A 94 -16.36 -12.82 -1.43
C VAL A 94 -16.05 -13.45 -2.80
N LEU A 95 -16.28 -14.76 -2.95
CA LEU A 95 -15.97 -15.46 -4.20
C LEU A 95 -16.83 -14.96 -5.38
N LEU A 96 -18.06 -14.51 -5.11
CA LEU A 96 -19.01 -14.03 -6.12
C LEU A 96 -19.15 -12.51 -6.12
N ASN A 97 -18.36 -11.81 -5.31
CA ASN A 97 -18.24 -10.35 -5.37
C ASN A 97 -17.65 -9.94 -6.72
N ALA A 98 -18.21 -8.87 -7.30
CA ALA A 98 -17.84 -8.31 -8.60
C ALA A 98 -17.42 -6.83 -8.48
N ASP A 99 -17.04 -6.39 -7.28
CA ASP A 99 -16.53 -5.04 -7.04
C ASP A 99 -15.08 -4.95 -7.56
N SER A 100 -14.97 -4.88 -8.88
CA SER A 100 -13.74 -4.75 -9.64
C SER A 100 -13.97 -3.79 -10.80
N ASN A 101 -12.89 -3.23 -11.33
CA ASN A 101 -12.97 -2.15 -12.33
C ASN A 101 -13.64 -2.57 -13.65
N ASP A 102 -13.63 -3.86 -13.98
CA ASP A 102 -14.28 -4.44 -15.16
C ASP A 102 -15.52 -5.29 -14.83
N ASN A 103 -15.97 -5.26 -13.56
CA ASN A 103 -17.07 -6.05 -13.01
C ASN A 103 -16.86 -7.57 -13.09
N SER A 104 -15.63 -8.05 -13.29
CA SER A 104 -15.31 -9.47 -13.14
C SER A 104 -15.36 -9.89 -11.67
N THR A 105 -15.82 -11.12 -11.40
CA THR A 105 -15.88 -11.63 -10.03
C THR A 105 -14.51 -12.14 -9.56
N THR A 106 -14.35 -12.27 -8.24
CA THR A 106 -13.23 -13.03 -7.66
C THR A 106 -13.12 -14.43 -8.29
N LEU A 107 -14.24 -15.14 -8.46
CA LEU A 107 -14.27 -16.46 -9.10
C LEU A 107 -13.75 -16.43 -10.54
N ASP A 108 -14.11 -15.41 -11.33
CA ASP A 108 -13.67 -15.27 -12.72
C ASP A 108 -12.15 -15.14 -12.81
N ASN A 109 -11.57 -14.29 -11.97
CA ASN A 109 -10.14 -14.02 -11.98
C ASN A 109 -9.34 -15.20 -11.42
N LEU A 110 -9.79 -15.83 -10.33
CA LEU A 110 -9.18 -17.07 -9.83
C LEU A 110 -9.22 -18.19 -10.89
N TYR A 111 -10.34 -18.33 -11.61
CA TYR A 111 -10.46 -19.31 -12.70
C TYR A 111 -9.46 -19.03 -13.83
N LYS A 112 -9.29 -17.77 -14.25
CA LYS A 112 -8.29 -17.39 -15.26
C LYS A 112 -6.87 -17.69 -14.79
N ILE A 113 -6.51 -17.34 -13.55
CA ILE A 113 -5.22 -17.66 -12.93
C ILE A 113 -4.95 -19.17 -13.02
N ALA A 114 -5.96 -20.00 -12.74
CA ALA A 114 -5.80 -21.45 -12.70
C ALA A 114 -5.75 -22.13 -14.07
N THR A 115 -6.31 -21.52 -15.12
CA THR A 115 -6.60 -22.22 -16.41
C THR A 115 -5.93 -21.62 -17.64
N THR A 116 -5.36 -20.43 -17.55
CA THR A 116 -4.69 -19.76 -18.68
C THR A 116 -3.19 -19.63 -18.42
N GLN A 117 -2.40 -19.57 -19.50
CA GLN A 117 -0.94 -19.44 -19.41
C GLN A 117 -0.54 -18.28 -18.49
N ARG A 118 0.46 -18.48 -17.65
CA ARG A 118 1.06 -17.44 -16.80
C ARG A 118 2.39 -16.96 -17.38
N ALA A 119 2.89 -15.82 -16.91
CA ALA A 119 4.20 -15.30 -17.28
C ALA A 119 5.30 -16.36 -17.05
N MET A 120 6.39 -16.25 -17.82
CA MET A 120 7.45 -17.26 -17.82
C MET A 120 8.00 -17.47 -16.40
N GLY A 121 8.04 -18.72 -15.97
CA GLY A 121 8.56 -19.11 -14.66
C GLY A 121 7.54 -19.10 -13.51
N LEU A 122 6.32 -18.60 -13.75
CA LEU A 122 5.24 -18.64 -12.77
C LEU A 122 4.40 -19.92 -12.90
N ASN A 123 3.77 -20.34 -11.80
CA ASN A 123 2.95 -21.55 -11.74
C ASN A 123 1.50 -21.22 -11.37
N ASN A 124 0.54 -21.70 -12.18
CA ASN A 124 -0.89 -21.49 -11.98
C ASN A 124 -1.39 -21.97 -10.60
N GLY A 125 -0.93 -23.13 -10.13
CA GLY A 125 -1.35 -23.70 -8.85
C GLY A 125 -0.80 -22.92 -7.66
N VAL A 126 0.47 -22.49 -7.74
CA VAL A 126 1.09 -21.62 -6.72
C VAL A 126 0.38 -20.28 -6.66
N LEU A 127 0.20 -19.60 -7.79
CA LEU A 127 -0.50 -18.30 -7.85
C LEU A 127 -1.95 -18.40 -7.39
N LEU A 128 -2.68 -19.46 -7.74
CA LEU A 128 -4.04 -19.68 -7.25
C LEU A 128 -4.04 -19.77 -5.72
N LYS A 129 -3.12 -20.56 -5.14
CA LYS A 129 -2.99 -20.73 -3.70
C LYS A 129 -2.62 -19.43 -3.00
N GLU A 130 -1.63 -18.70 -3.52
CA GLU A 130 -1.19 -17.41 -2.97
C GLU A 130 -2.34 -16.40 -3.01
N THR A 131 -3.01 -16.23 -4.16
CA THR A 131 -4.14 -15.31 -4.30
C THR A 131 -5.29 -15.64 -3.35
N VAL A 132 -5.69 -16.91 -3.27
CA VAL A 132 -6.78 -17.36 -2.37
C VAL A 132 -6.40 -17.18 -0.90
N SER A 133 -5.15 -17.47 -0.53
CA SER A 133 -4.68 -17.34 0.85
C SER A 133 -4.63 -15.88 1.27
N THR A 134 -4.11 -14.99 0.43
CA THR A 134 -4.04 -13.55 0.70
C THR A 134 -5.44 -12.92 0.81
N ILE A 135 -6.41 -13.32 -0.01
CA ILE A 135 -7.80 -12.82 0.13
C ILE A 135 -8.43 -13.29 1.45
N ILE A 136 -8.14 -14.53 1.88
CA ILE A 136 -8.66 -15.07 3.15
C ILE A 136 -8.04 -14.36 4.35
N ASP A 137 -6.73 -14.09 4.28
CA ASP A 137 -5.99 -13.44 5.34
C ASP A 137 -4.92 -12.49 4.77
N PRO A 138 -5.28 -11.21 4.54
CA PRO A 138 -4.34 -10.23 3.99
C PRO A 138 -3.09 -10.00 4.86
N HIS A 139 -3.12 -10.36 6.15
CA HIS A 139 -1.95 -10.21 7.04
C HIS A 139 -0.78 -11.12 6.65
N THR A 140 -0.97 -12.05 5.71
CA THR A 140 0.16 -12.83 5.17
C THR A 140 1.04 -12.00 4.22
N ILE A 141 0.59 -10.84 3.77
CA ILE A 141 1.38 -9.91 2.95
C ILE A 141 2.55 -9.40 3.77
N THR A 142 3.74 -9.50 3.20
CA THR A 142 5.01 -9.10 3.81
C THR A 142 5.79 -8.24 2.83
N GLN A 143 6.68 -7.39 3.34
CA GLN A 143 7.67 -6.70 2.50
C GLN A 143 9.04 -7.37 2.49
N GLN A 144 9.22 -8.47 3.25
CA GLN A 144 10.48 -9.18 3.37
C GLN A 144 10.97 -9.68 1.99
N PHE A 145 12.07 -9.11 1.53
CA PHE A 145 12.71 -9.53 0.30
C PHE A 145 13.28 -10.94 0.46
N GLY A 146 13.11 -11.76 -0.59
CA GLY A 146 13.76 -13.05 -0.63
C GLY A 146 15.21 -12.97 -1.06
N ASN A 147 16.03 -13.91 -0.59
CA ASN A 147 17.41 -14.03 -1.04
C ASN A 147 17.46 -14.50 -2.50
N ILE A 148 18.59 -14.28 -3.17
CA ILE A 148 18.86 -14.88 -4.48
C ILE A 148 19.62 -16.20 -4.27
N PRO A 149 19.01 -17.37 -4.54
CA PRO A 149 19.69 -18.65 -4.36
C PRO A 149 20.95 -18.77 -5.22
N PRO A 150 21.98 -19.52 -4.78
CA PRO A 150 23.26 -19.62 -5.49
C PRO A 150 23.14 -20.02 -6.96
N GLN A 151 22.17 -20.88 -7.32
CA GLN A 151 21.94 -21.32 -8.70
C GLN A 151 21.43 -20.21 -9.63
N TYR A 152 20.94 -19.09 -9.09
CA TYR A 152 20.47 -17.93 -9.86
C TYR A 152 21.45 -16.74 -9.78
N ALA A 153 22.44 -16.78 -8.90
CA ALA A 153 23.31 -15.65 -8.57
C ALA A 153 24.00 -15.04 -9.79
N ASP A 154 24.67 -15.84 -10.62
CA ASP A 154 25.41 -15.35 -11.80
C ASP A 154 24.48 -14.65 -12.81
N LYS A 155 23.29 -15.24 -13.04
CA LYS A 155 22.30 -14.69 -13.96
C LYS A 155 21.74 -13.37 -13.44
N VAL A 156 21.41 -13.32 -12.16
CA VAL A 156 20.88 -12.09 -11.52
C VAL A 156 21.94 -11.00 -11.48
N ALA A 157 23.19 -11.34 -11.12
CA ALA A 157 24.31 -10.42 -11.12
C ALA A 157 24.57 -9.82 -12.51
N ALA A 158 24.50 -10.64 -13.57
CA ALA A 158 24.67 -10.15 -14.94
C ALA A 158 23.56 -9.15 -15.36
N ILE A 159 22.34 -9.30 -14.82
CA ILE A 159 21.21 -8.39 -15.09
C ILE A 159 21.32 -7.12 -14.26
N ALA A 160 21.68 -7.24 -12.97
CA ALA A 160 21.85 -6.13 -12.04
C ALA A 160 23.12 -5.29 -12.31
N LYS A 161 24.10 -5.85 -13.03
CA LYS A 161 25.35 -5.19 -13.47
C LYS A 161 26.12 -4.59 -12.28
N GLU A 162 26.30 -3.27 -12.25
CA GLU A 162 27.00 -2.55 -11.19
C GLU A 162 26.32 -2.67 -9.82
N HIS A 163 25.05 -3.08 -9.78
CA HIS A 163 24.28 -3.30 -8.55
C HIS A 163 24.21 -4.77 -8.13
N ALA A 164 25.07 -5.64 -8.67
CA ALA A 164 25.05 -7.07 -8.37
C ALA A 164 25.23 -7.40 -6.88
N ASN A 165 25.92 -6.56 -6.11
CA ASN A 165 26.09 -6.70 -4.65
C ASN A 165 24.89 -6.19 -3.84
N GLU A 166 23.88 -5.61 -4.47
CA GLU A 166 22.71 -5.00 -3.82
C GLU A 166 21.45 -5.86 -3.96
N VAL A 167 21.55 -7.03 -4.62
CA VAL A 167 20.40 -7.89 -4.92
C VAL A 167 19.91 -8.72 -3.74
N ASN A 168 20.64 -8.77 -2.63
CA ASN A 168 20.16 -9.35 -1.38
C ASN A 168 19.77 -8.19 -0.46
N VAL A 169 18.49 -7.87 -0.44
CA VAL A 169 17.95 -6.67 0.21
C VAL A 169 17.59 -7.03 1.66
N GLU A 170 18.29 -6.43 2.62
CA GLU A 170 18.03 -6.65 4.05
C GLU A 170 16.90 -5.77 4.60
N HIS A 171 16.83 -4.52 4.12
CA HIS A 171 15.83 -3.53 4.53
C HIS A 171 15.09 -3.00 3.31
N SER A 172 13.79 -3.34 3.25
CA SER A 172 12.93 -2.98 2.14
C SER A 172 12.34 -1.58 2.27
N GLY A 173 12.26 -0.86 1.16
CA GLY A 173 11.49 0.37 1.01
C GLY A 173 10.08 0.17 0.45
N THR A 174 9.54 -1.06 0.40
CA THR A 174 8.22 -1.33 -0.21
C THR A 174 7.06 -1.32 0.78
N CYS A 175 7.25 -0.73 1.95
CA CYS A 175 6.29 -0.61 3.07
C CYS A 175 4.96 0.02 2.65
N VAL A 176 5.00 1.13 1.90
CA VAL A 176 3.78 1.72 1.33
C VAL A 176 3.13 0.80 0.30
N ALA A 177 3.91 0.18 -0.60
CA ALA A 177 3.38 -0.68 -1.65
C ALA A 177 2.72 -1.94 -1.06
N SER A 178 3.30 -2.52 -0.02
CA SER A 178 2.72 -3.64 0.72
C SER A 178 1.48 -3.23 1.52
N SER A 179 1.43 -2.00 2.04
CA SER A 179 0.22 -1.45 2.67
C SER A 179 -0.92 -1.25 1.67
N ILE A 180 -0.62 -0.80 0.46
CA ILE A 180 -1.58 -0.67 -0.65
C ILE A 180 -2.08 -2.06 -1.10
N GLU A 181 -1.17 -3.02 -1.25
CA GLU A 181 -1.52 -4.42 -1.55
C GLU A 181 -2.47 -5.00 -0.50
N PHE A 182 -2.15 -4.81 0.78
CA PHE A 182 -3.00 -5.22 1.89
C PHE A 182 -4.37 -4.58 1.81
N ASN A 183 -4.43 -3.26 1.57
CA ASN A 183 -5.69 -2.55 1.49
C ASN A 183 -6.55 -3.08 0.32
N LEU A 184 -5.93 -3.31 -0.84
CA LEU A 184 -6.59 -3.86 -2.01
C LEU A 184 -7.15 -5.27 -1.73
N ALA A 185 -6.36 -6.15 -1.11
CA ALA A 185 -6.79 -7.50 -0.75
C ALA A 185 -7.95 -7.51 0.26
N GLN A 186 -7.87 -6.66 1.29
CA GLN A 186 -8.86 -6.63 2.37
C GLN A 186 -10.19 -5.97 1.95
N LYS A 187 -10.13 -4.87 1.20
CA LYS A 187 -11.30 -4.04 0.88
C LYS A 187 -11.90 -4.36 -0.49
N HIS A 188 -11.08 -4.75 -1.46
CA HIS A 188 -11.50 -4.96 -2.85
C HIS A 188 -10.99 -6.31 -3.38
N PRO A 189 -11.42 -7.45 -2.78
CA PRO A 189 -10.88 -8.77 -3.11
C PRO A 189 -11.07 -9.19 -4.58
N ALA A 190 -12.14 -8.72 -5.24
CA ALA A 190 -12.35 -8.98 -6.67
C ALA A 190 -11.34 -8.20 -7.54
N GLU A 191 -11.07 -6.94 -7.19
CA GLU A 191 -10.04 -6.13 -7.84
C GLU A 191 -8.63 -6.65 -7.54
N PHE A 192 -8.34 -7.08 -6.31
CA PHE A 192 -7.08 -7.75 -5.96
C PHE A 192 -6.87 -9.01 -6.83
N ALA A 193 -7.88 -9.87 -6.96
CA ALA A 193 -7.81 -11.04 -7.82
C ALA A 193 -7.60 -10.67 -9.30
N ARG A 194 -8.19 -9.56 -9.76
CA ARG A 194 -8.01 -9.04 -11.12
C ARG A 194 -6.56 -8.56 -11.34
N PHE A 195 -5.99 -7.86 -10.36
CA PHE A 195 -4.58 -7.49 -10.39
C PHE A 195 -3.67 -8.73 -10.39
N ALA A 196 -3.94 -9.70 -9.51
CA ALA A 196 -3.18 -10.95 -9.45
C ALA A 196 -3.24 -11.69 -10.81
N GLU A 197 -4.40 -11.73 -11.45
CA GLU A 197 -4.58 -12.32 -12.77
C GLU A 197 -3.79 -11.58 -13.85
N GLY A 198 -3.93 -10.26 -13.95
CA GLY A 198 -3.28 -9.47 -15.00
C GLY A 198 -1.77 -9.41 -14.86
N LEU A 199 -1.26 -9.16 -13.65
CA LEU A 199 0.18 -9.03 -13.37
C LEU A 199 0.93 -10.37 -13.51
N SER A 200 0.25 -11.50 -13.27
CA SER A 200 0.81 -12.83 -13.49
C SER A 200 0.57 -13.41 -14.88
N SER A 201 -0.21 -12.72 -15.72
CA SER A 201 -0.45 -13.12 -17.12
C SER A 201 0.81 -12.90 -17.98
N PRO A 202 0.89 -13.47 -19.20
CA PRO A 202 2.01 -13.19 -20.12
C PRO A 202 2.18 -11.71 -20.48
N ASN A 203 1.12 -10.91 -20.35
CA ASN A 203 1.17 -9.47 -20.58
C ASN A 203 1.75 -8.69 -19.38
N MET A 204 1.75 -9.29 -18.19
CA MET A 204 2.24 -8.70 -16.94
C MET A 204 1.72 -7.28 -16.68
N ALA A 205 0.44 -7.05 -16.97
CA ALA A 205 -0.15 -5.74 -16.85
C ALA A 205 -1.65 -5.81 -16.57
N VAL A 206 -2.16 -4.77 -15.94
CA VAL A 206 -3.57 -4.57 -15.61
C VAL A 206 -4.02 -3.24 -16.18
N GLN A 207 -5.13 -3.24 -16.90
CA GLN A 207 -5.75 -2.03 -17.40
C GLN A 207 -6.83 -1.58 -16.41
N LYS A 208 -6.84 -0.32 -16.00
CA LYS A 208 -7.85 0.20 -15.07
C LYS A 208 -8.37 1.55 -15.56
N ASN A 209 -9.68 1.70 -15.65
CA ASN A 209 -10.31 2.99 -15.89
C ASN A 209 -10.43 3.73 -14.56
N ILE A 210 -9.93 4.95 -14.47
CA ILE A 210 -10.08 5.82 -13.30
C ILE A 210 -10.84 7.08 -13.68
N LYS A 211 -11.41 7.76 -12.69
CA LYS A 211 -11.96 9.10 -12.89
C LYS A 211 -10.86 10.13 -12.66
N LEU A 212 -10.72 11.08 -13.59
CA LEU A 212 -9.68 12.10 -13.51
C LEU A 212 -9.90 13.03 -12.30
N ASN A 213 -11.15 13.27 -11.93
CA ASN A 213 -11.51 14.04 -10.73
C ASN A 213 -11.16 13.36 -9.40
N ASN A 214 -10.77 12.07 -9.41
CA ASN A 214 -10.22 11.40 -8.24
C ASN A 214 -8.73 11.71 -8.03
N LEU A 215 -8.05 12.34 -9.00
CA LEU A 215 -6.63 12.71 -8.88
C LEU A 215 -6.43 14.20 -8.59
N ALA A 216 -7.24 15.05 -9.23
CA ALA A 216 -7.25 16.50 -9.03
C ALA A 216 -8.63 17.06 -9.39
N ASP A 217 -9.01 18.19 -8.79
CA ASP A 217 -10.30 18.83 -9.06
C ASP A 217 -10.43 19.28 -10.52
N ASN A 218 -9.31 19.66 -11.15
CA ASN A 218 -9.24 19.99 -12.57
C ASN A 218 -8.67 18.82 -13.40
N THR A 219 -9.35 18.49 -14.50
CA THR A 219 -8.93 17.44 -15.43
C THR A 219 -7.52 17.64 -15.99
N LEU A 220 -7.14 18.87 -16.37
CA LEU A 220 -5.80 19.12 -16.93
C LEU A 220 -4.69 18.89 -15.91
N ASP A 221 -4.98 19.14 -14.63
CA ASP A 221 -4.04 18.89 -13.54
C ASP A 221 -3.92 17.39 -13.25
N ALA A 222 -5.02 16.63 -13.34
CA ALA A 222 -4.99 15.18 -13.30
C ALA A 222 -4.17 14.59 -14.45
N ILE A 223 -4.36 15.10 -15.68
CA ILE A 223 -3.55 14.72 -16.85
C ILE A 223 -2.08 15.09 -16.65
N TRP A 224 -1.79 16.26 -16.08
CA TRP A 224 -0.42 16.65 -15.75
C TRP A 224 0.22 15.69 -14.76
N LEU A 225 -0.49 15.30 -13.68
CA LEU A 225 -0.03 14.32 -12.70
C LEU A 225 0.31 12.98 -13.37
N LEU A 226 -0.59 12.44 -14.20
CA LEU A 226 -0.33 11.19 -14.93
C LEU A 226 0.95 11.28 -15.78
N ASN A 227 1.17 12.40 -16.47
CA ASN A 227 2.38 12.62 -17.26
C ASN A 227 3.63 12.81 -16.38
N ALA A 228 3.50 13.50 -15.25
CA ALA A 228 4.60 13.78 -14.34
C ALA A 228 5.13 12.49 -13.69
N PHE A 229 4.22 11.55 -13.39
CA PHE A 229 4.52 10.19 -12.92
C PHE A 229 4.77 9.17 -14.04
N GLU A 230 4.80 9.60 -15.30
CA GLU A 230 5.07 8.75 -16.46
C GLU A 230 4.13 7.52 -16.54
N ILE A 231 2.90 7.65 -16.05
CA ILE A 231 1.93 6.56 -16.09
C ILE A 231 1.49 6.36 -17.54
N PRO A 232 1.55 5.14 -18.09
CA PRO A 232 0.99 4.88 -19.41
C PRO A 232 -0.55 4.92 -19.34
N TYR A 233 -1.18 5.83 -20.10
CA TYR A 233 -2.64 5.95 -20.12
C TYR A 233 -3.20 6.28 -21.51
N GLU A 234 -4.47 5.93 -21.71
CA GLU A 234 -5.33 6.42 -22.80
C GLU A 234 -6.46 7.26 -22.20
N ALA A 235 -6.62 8.51 -22.62
CA ALA A 235 -7.77 9.34 -22.28
C ALA A 235 -8.60 9.60 -23.55
N LYS A 236 -9.90 9.25 -23.51
CA LYS A 236 -10.83 9.43 -24.64
C LYS A 236 -11.80 10.60 -24.42
N ASP A 237 -11.89 11.09 -23.19
CA ASP A 237 -12.70 12.21 -22.75
C ASP A 237 -11.98 12.96 -21.61
N PHE A 238 -12.65 13.96 -21.03
CA PHE A 238 -12.12 14.76 -19.92
C PHE A 238 -12.56 14.23 -18.54
N ASP A 239 -13.24 13.08 -18.48
CA ASP A 239 -13.79 12.54 -17.23
C ASP A 239 -12.98 11.32 -16.75
N THR A 240 -12.49 10.51 -17.68
CA THR A 240 -11.87 9.22 -17.39
C THR A 240 -10.56 9.00 -18.15
N ALA A 241 -9.68 8.22 -17.55
CA ALA A 241 -8.48 7.72 -18.19
C ALA A 241 -8.32 6.22 -17.93
N LYS A 242 -7.86 5.49 -18.95
CA LYS A 242 -7.52 4.08 -18.86
C LYS A 242 -6.01 3.95 -18.65
N LEU A 243 -5.60 3.58 -17.45
CA LEU A 243 -4.21 3.44 -17.03
C LEU A 243 -3.74 2.00 -17.19
N THR A 244 -2.46 1.85 -17.50
CA THR A 244 -1.74 0.56 -17.49
C THR A 244 -0.88 0.47 -16.24
N PHE A 245 -1.17 -0.53 -15.41
CA PHE A 245 -0.38 -0.90 -14.24
C PHE A 245 0.48 -2.11 -14.60
N ALA A 246 1.80 -2.00 -14.45
CA ALA A 246 2.74 -3.09 -14.70
C ALA A 246 3.87 -3.05 -13.67
N PRO A 247 4.42 -4.21 -13.30
CA PRO A 247 5.61 -4.25 -12.46
C PRO A 247 6.82 -3.82 -13.29
N ASP A 248 7.94 -3.55 -12.63
CA ASP A 248 9.19 -3.37 -13.33
C ASP A 248 9.59 -4.66 -14.06
N LYS A 249 10.38 -4.50 -15.12
CA LYS A 249 10.79 -5.61 -16.00
C LYS A 249 11.53 -6.74 -15.28
N ASN A 250 12.19 -6.47 -14.15
CA ASN A 250 12.98 -7.45 -13.42
C ASN A 250 12.16 -8.17 -12.34
N ALA A 251 10.97 -7.69 -11.98
CA ALA A 251 10.09 -8.33 -11.01
C ALA A 251 9.79 -9.80 -11.35
N ILE A 252 9.70 -10.14 -12.64
CA ILE A 252 9.48 -11.54 -13.08
C ILE A 252 10.59 -12.49 -12.64
N ILE A 253 11.83 -12.00 -12.52
CA ILE A 253 12.98 -12.81 -12.10
C ILE A 253 12.81 -13.21 -10.64
N ARG A 254 12.48 -12.25 -9.78
CA ARG A 254 12.16 -12.51 -8.38
C ARG A 254 10.91 -13.38 -8.25
N ALA A 255 9.81 -12.99 -8.88
CA ALA A 255 8.56 -13.76 -8.82
C ALA A 255 8.75 -15.23 -9.25
N HIS A 256 9.59 -15.49 -10.25
CA HIS A 256 9.98 -16.86 -10.61
C HIS A 256 10.73 -17.58 -9.48
N ILE A 257 11.74 -16.95 -8.87
CA ILE A 257 12.48 -17.52 -7.73
C ILE A 257 11.50 -17.79 -6.58
N GLN A 258 10.68 -16.82 -6.19
CA GLN A 258 9.67 -16.98 -5.13
C GLN A 258 8.56 -17.98 -5.48
N THR A 259 8.41 -18.39 -6.75
CA THR A 259 7.49 -19.47 -7.14
C THR A 259 8.05 -20.85 -6.74
N VAL A 260 9.37 -21.02 -6.71
CA VAL A 260 10.03 -22.34 -6.59
C VAL A 260 10.97 -22.49 -5.40
N ASP A 261 11.49 -21.39 -4.87
CA ASP A 261 12.56 -21.35 -3.86
C ASP A 261 12.31 -20.19 -2.87
N LYS A 262 11.07 -20.13 -2.35
CA LYS A 262 10.65 -19.12 -1.36
C LYS A 262 10.89 -19.62 0.05
N ASP A 263 11.65 -18.87 0.84
CA ASP A 263 11.79 -19.14 2.26
C ASP A 263 10.53 -18.71 3.03
N LYS A 264 10.40 -19.26 4.24
CA LYS A 264 9.32 -18.86 5.13
C LYS A 264 9.43 -17.37 5.46
N LEU A 265 8.32 -16.65 5.38
CA LEU A 265 8.19 -15.20 5.64
C LEU A 265 8.69 -14.28 4.51
N GLU A 266 9.33 -14.81 3.48
CA GLU A 266 9.61 -14.02 2.28
C GLU A 266 8.32 -13.72 1.52
N ARG A 267 8.36 -12.63 0.76
CA ARG A 267 7.32 -12.28 -0.21
C ARG A 267 6.94 -13.45 -1.08
N SER A 268 5.63 -13.57 -1.30
CA SER A 268 5.06 -14.47 -2.29
C SER A 268 5.42 -14.02 -3.71
N SER A 269 5.25 -14.91 -4.71
CA SER A 269 5.45 -14.49 -6.10
C SER A 269 4.47 -13.40 -6.51
N LEU A 270 3.27 -13.40 -5.91
CA LEU A 270 2.26 -12.37 -6.07
C LEU A 270 2.66 -11.05 -5.42
N ASP A 271 3.17 -11.08 -4.19
CA ASP A 271 3.60 -9.88 -3.45
C ASP A 271 4.70 -9.14 -4.22
N VAL A 272 5.65 -9.88 -4.82
CA VAL A 272 6.69 -9.30 -5.68
C VAL A 272 6.07 -8.51 -6.84
N LEU A 273 5.10 -9.10 -7.55
CA LEU A 273 4.47 -8.46 -8.72
C LEU A 273 3.61 -7.26 -8.31
N MET A 274 2.81 -7.40 -7.24
CA MET A 274 1.95 -6.33 -6.72
C MET A 274 2.79 -5.14 -6.23
N GLN A 275 3.74 -5.39 -5.34
CA GLN A 275 4.54 -4.33 -4.74
C GLN A 275 5.42 -3.64 -5.77
N SER A 276 6.03 -4.40 -6.69
CA SER A 276 6.76 -3.82 -7.83
C SER A 276 5.88 -2.89 -8.67
N THR A 277 4.63 -3.29 -8.94
CA THR A 277 3.68 -2.47 -9.71
C THR A 277 3.37 -1.16 -9.00
N PHE A 278 3.09 -1.20 -7.70
CA PHE A 278 2.77 0.02 -6.94
C PHE A 278 4.00 0.92 -6.75
N MET A 279 5.19 0.34 -6.56
CA MET A 279 6.43 1.10 -6.55
C MET A 279 6.69 1.77 -7.90
N GLN A 280 6.51 1.08 -9.03
CA GLN A 280 6.63 1.66 -10.37
C GLN A 280 5.71 2.87 -10.56
N VAL A 281 4.44 2.76 -10.14
CA VAL A 281 3.47 3.84 -10.22
C VAL A 281 3.95 5.06 -9.43
N GLY A 282 4.41 4.86 -8.19
CA GLY A 282 4.86 5.96 -7.34
C GLY A 282 6.24 6.52 -7.70
N SER A 283 7.12 5.73 -8.33
CA SER A 283 8.52 6.09 -8.59
C SER A 283 8.79 6.57 -10.02
N GLN A 284 7.76 7.05 -10.72
CA GLN A 284 7.89 7.51 -12.10
C GLN A 284 8.47 6.41 -13.02
N GLN A 285 7.97 5.19 -12.86
CA GLN A 285 8.33 4.02 -13.65
C GLN A 285 9.82 3.59 -13.60
N SER A 286 10.53 3.96 -12.53
CA SER A 286 11.98 3.78 -12.43
C SER A 286 12.46 2.80 -11.34
N TYR A 287 11.54 2.09 -10.70
CA TYR A 287 11.85 1.12 -9.66
C TYR A 287 12.47 -0.15 -10.24
N ASP A 288 13.38 -0.77 -9.49
CA ASP A 288 14.02 -2.03 -9.81
C ASP A 288 13.83 -3.02 -8.66
N SER A 289 12.99 -4.03 -8.89
CA SER A 289 12.74 -5.08 -7.91
C SER A 289 13.97 -5.89 -7.56
N LEU A 290 15.03 -5.93 -8.37
CA LEU A 290 16.22 -6.70 -8.00
C LEU A 290 16.96 -6.06 -6.83
N THR A 291 16.99 -4.74 -6.75
CA THR A 291 17.86 -4.02 -5.80
C THR A 291 17.07 -3.25 -4.76
N ASP A 292 15.73 -3.19 -4.89
CA ASP A 292 14.86 -2.34 -4.07
C ASP A 292 15.24 -0.86 -4.18
N LYS A 293 15.61 -0.45 -5.39
CA LYS A 293 16.01 0.92 -5.69
C LYS A 293 15.14 1.52 -6.77
N ARG A 294 15.13 2.84 -6.82
CA ARG A 294 14.44 3.64 -7.83
C ARG A 294 15.27 4.86 -8.18
N ALA A 295 14.99 5.41 -9.36
CA ALA A 295 15.33 6.79 -9.66
C ALA A 295 14.10 7.68 -9.41
N GLY A 296 14.15 8.93 -9.83
CA GLY A 296 12.95 9.75 -9.88
C GLY A 296 13.25 11.23 -9.92
N LYS A 297 12.21 11.99 -10.27
CA LYS A 297 12.26 13.45 -10.38
C LYS A 297 11.92 14.13 -9.05
N PHE A 298 11.17 13.44 -8.19
CA PHE A 298 10.64 14.02 -6.95
C PHE A 298 11.37 13.57 -5.68
N ASN A 299 12.18 12.51 -5.76
CA ASN A 299 12.93 11.99 -4.63
C ASN A 299 14.40 11.79 -5.01
N GLN A 300 15.31 12.27 -4.16
CA GLN A 300 16.75 12.02 -4.28
C GLN A 300 17.17 10.72 -3.58
N ASN A 301 16.37 10.24 -2.63
CA ASN A 301 16.56 8.94 -2.02
C ASN A 301 16.17 7.85 -3.03
N ASP A 302 17.04 6.86 -3.20
CA ASP A 302 16.84 5.74 -4.11
C ASP A 302 15.92 4.66 -3.51
N LYS A 303 15.43 4.83 -2.27
CA LYS A 303 14.50 3.92 -1.60
C LYS A 303 13.19 4.58 -1.17
N GLY A 304 12.14 3.77 -1.15
CA GLY A 304 10.81 4.16 -0.69
C GLY A 304 10.12 5.15 -1.61
N LEU A 305 8.95 5.63 -1.17
CA LEU A 305 8.24 6.73 -1.80
C LEU A 305 8.16 7.90 -0.81
N ILE A 306 8.11 9.11 -1.32
CA ILE A 306 7.82 10.30 -0.49
C ILE A 306 6.30 10.49 -0.37
N GLU A 307 5.87 11.29 0.60
CA GLU A 307 4.44 11.53 0.90
C GLU A 307 3.57 11.79 -0.35
N PHE A 308 3.99 12.70 -1.22
CA PHE A 308 3.31 13.02 -2.48
C PHE A 308 3.18 11.80 -3.42
N GLU A 309 4.25 11.02 -3.55
CA GLU A 309 4.27 9.83 -4.41
C GLU A 309 3.40 8.71 -3.86
N LYS A 310 3.35 8.55 -2.53
CA LYS A 310 2.45 7.60 -1.84
C LYS A 310 1.00 7.95 -2.11
N THR A 311 0.62 9.19 -1.82
CA THR A 311 -0.75 9.68 -1.98
C THR A 311 -1.23 9.56 -3.42
N PHE A 312 -0.37 9.89 -4.40
CA PHE A 312 -0.69 9.66 -5.81
C PHE A 312 -0.93 8.19 -6.12
N THR A 313 -0.04 7.29 -5.66
CA THR A 313 -0.14 5.84 -5.88
C THR A 313 -1.43 5.28 -5.28
N GLU A 314 -1.74 5.64 -4.03
CA GLU A 314 -2.99 5.27 -3.36
C GLU A 314 -4.21 5.74 -4.15
N SER A 315 -4.20 7.00 -4.61
CA SER A 315 -5.33 7.60 -5.34
C SER A 315 -5.63 6.88 -6.67
N VAL A 316 -4.60 6.53 -7.45
CA VAL A 316 -4.80 5.80 -8.72
C VAL A 316 -5.18 4.33 -8.50
N VAL A 317 -4.56 3.67 -7.51
CA VAL A 317 -4.81 2.25 -7.22
C VAL A 317 -6.20 2.04 -6.62
N GLU A 318 -6.69 2.98 -5.80
CA GLU A 318 -8.06 2.92 -5.25
C GLU A 318 -9.10 3.60 -6.15
N ASP A 319 -8.69 4.42 -7.11
CA ASP A 319 -9.60 5.34 -7.85
C ASP A 319 -10.43 6.19 -6.88
N LYS A 320 -9.73 6.88 -5.97
CA LYS A 320 -10.33 7.75 -4.94
C LYS A 320 -9.49 9.00 -4.75
N ASN A 321 -10.15 10.12 -4.46
CA ASN A 321 -9.48 11.34 -4.05
C ASN A 321 -8.96 11.22 -2.61
N LYS A 322 -7.64 11.05 -2.49
CA LYS A 322 -6.92 11.05 -1.22
C LYS A 322 -6.11 12.35 -1.10
N ILE A 323 -6.18 12.93 0.08
CA ILE A 323 -5.41 14.11 0.48
C ILE A 323 -4.35 13.65 1.47
N SER A 324 -3.11 14.04 1.25
CA SER A 324 -2.07 13.82 2.24
C SER A 324 -2.19 14.84 3.36
N VAL A 325 -2.15 14.35 4.60
CA VAL A 325 -2.14 15.20 5.79
C VAL A 325 -0.86 14.91 6.57
N THR A 326 0.00 15.93 6.67
CA THR A 326 1.17 15.90 7.54
C THR A 326 0.81 16.39 8.94
N TYR A 327 1.18 15.63 9.96
CA TYR A 327 0.83 15.88 11.35
C TYR A 327 1.98 16.35 12.23
N GLN A 328 3.20 15.92 11.93
CA GLN A 328 4.40 16.27 12.69
C GLN A 328 5.18 17.39 12.00
N THR A 329 5.67 18.33 12.79
CA THR A 329 6.58 19.39 12.32
C THR A 329 8.02 18.95 12.54
N VAL A 330 8.82 18.90 11.47
CA VAL A 330 10.22 18.46 11.50
C VAL A 330 11.11 19.62 11.05
N ASP A 331 12.19 19.88 11.79
CA ASP A 331 13.16 20.91 11.41
C ASP A 331 14.19 20.42 10.38
N GLU A 332 15.03 21.33 9.92
CA GLU A 332 16.10 21.09 8.95
C GLU A 332 17.16 20.05 9.40
N ASN A 333 17.19 19.68 10.68
CA ASN A 333 18.09 18.68 11.25
C ASN A 333 17.36 17.36 11.54
N ALA A 334 16.19 17.14 10.93
CA ALA A 334 15.33 15.98 11.14
C ALA A 334 14.85 15.82 12.60
N ARG A 335 14.73 16.92 13.35
CA ARG A 335 14.20 16.88 14.73
C ARG A 335 12.70 17.14 14.73
N LEU A 336 11.96 16.30 15.44
CA LEU A 336 10.56 16.55 15.76
C LEU A 336 10.46 17.75 16.71
N THR A 337 9.88 18.84 16.21
CA THR A 337 9.75 20.12 16.94
C THR A 337 8.33 20.43 17.38
N GLY A 338 7.33 19.77 16.80
CA GLY A 338 5.93 20.01 17.12
C GLY A 338 4.96 19.18 16.29
N TYR A 339 3.69 19.59 16.32
CA TYR A 339 2.60 18.99 15.57
C TYR A 339 1.77 20.08 14.90
N GLU A 340 1.39 19.84 13.65
CA GLU A 340 0.53 20.74 12.86
C GLU A 340 -0.94 20.63 13.28
N THR A 341 -1.34 19.52 13.90
CA THR A 341 -2.72 19.22 14.30
C THR A 341 -2.75 18.66 15.72
N ASP A 342 -3.78 19.00 16.52
CA ASP A 342 -3.96 18.40 17.83
C ASP A 342 -4.39 16.92 17.75
N PHE A 343 -4.06 16.13 18.77
CA PHE A 343 -4.34 14.69 18.75
C PHE A 343 -5.82 14.32 18.73
N ASN A 344 -6.73 15.18 19.21
CA ASN A 344 -8.16 14.88 19.13
C ASN A 344 -8.67 15.03 17.70
N THR A 345 -8.22 16.06 16.99
CA THR A 345 -8.53 16.26 15.57
C THR A 345 -7.92 15.14 14.72
N MET A 346 -6.65 14.79 14.93
CA MET A 346 -5.99 13.67 14.25
C MET A 346 -6.74 12.35 14.49
N LYS A 347 -7.07 12.05 15.76
CA LYS A 347 -7.87 10.88 16.13
C LYS A 347 -9.19 10.86 15.40
N LYS A 348 -9.92 11.99 15.41
CA LYS A 348 -11.22 12.13 14.74
C LYS A 348 -11.08 11.84 13.24
N GLN A 349 -10.12 12.45 12.56
CA GLN A 349 -9.88 12.24 11.13
C GLN A 349 -9.63 10.76 10.79
N ILE A 350 -8.76 10.09 11.54
CA ILE A 350 -8.49 8.67 11.35
C ILE A 350 -9.76 7.85 11.61
N THR A 351 -10.47 8.09 12.71
CA THR A 351 -11.70 7.33 13.02
C THR A 351 -12.83 7.59 12.04
N ASP A 352 -12.95 8.80 11.50
CA ASP A 352 -13.96 9.15 10.50
C ASP A 352 -13.68 8.42 9.18
N ALA A 353 -12.41 8.33 8.76
CA ALA A 353 -12.03 7.51 7.60
C ALA A 353 -12.38 6.03 7.81
N LEU A 354 -12.06 5.47 8.99
CA LEU A 354 -12.43 4.09 9.34
C LEU A 354 -13.95 3.88 9.34
N ASN A 355 -14.72 4.86 9.82
CA ASN A 355 -16.19 4.81 9.81
C ASN A 355 -16.79 4.85 8.40
N LEU A 356 -16.07 5.40 7.41
CA LEU A 356 -16.41 5.31 5.99
C LEU A 356 -16.05 3.95 5.37
N GLY A 357 -15.49 3.03 6.17
CA GLY A 357 -15.06 1.71 5.72
C GLY A 357 -13.66 1.68 5.09
N GLU A 358 -12.94 2.81 5.10
CA GLU A 358 -11.58 2.92 4.59
C GLU A 358 -10.57 2.38 5.60
N ASN A 359 -9.46 1.82 5.14
CA ASN A 359 -8.27 1.73 5.97
C ASN A 359 -7.46 3.02 5.83
N VAL A 360 -6.57 3.28 6.79
CA VAL A 360 -5.70 4.47 6.76
C VAL A 360 -4.24 4.02 6.77
N ILE A 361 -3.54 4.24 5.67
CA ILE A 361 -2.09 4.05 5.59
C ILE A 361 -1.43 5.25 6.25
N ILE A 362 -0.58 5.00 7.24
CA ILE A 362 0.12 6.02 8.00
C ILE A 362 1.63 5.83 7.85
N GLY A 363 2.36 6.92 7.66
CA GLY A 363 3.79 6.95 7.93
C GLY A 363 4.02 7.36 9.38
N TYR A 364 4.72 6.55 10.15
CA TYR A 364 5.06 6.88 11.54
C TYR A 364 6.57 6.90 11.76
N THR A 365 7.01 7.72 12.71
CA THR A 365 8.42 7.96 12.99
C THR A 365 8.83 7.45 14.37
N GLN A 366 10.11 7.08 14.49
CA GLN A 366 10.77 6.83 15.76
C GLN A 366 11.81 7.92 15.99
N VAL A 367 11.87 8.42 17.22
CA VAL A 367 12.79 9.48 17.61
C VAL A 367 13.71 9.03 18.73
N ASP A 368 14.93 9.56 18.74
CA ASP A 368 15.87 9.41 19.85
C ASP A 368 15.51 10.33 21.04
N SER A 369 16.32 10.31 22.09
CA SER A 369 16.15 11.18 23.27
C SER A 369 16.29 12.67 22.98
N ASN A 370 16.81 13.05 21.81
CA ASN A 370 16.95 14.43 21.36
C ASN A 370 15.81 14.84 20.41
N ASN A 371 14.80 13.99 20.22
CA ASN A 371 13.74 14.13 19.22
C ASN A 371 14.24 14.06 17.77
N THR A 372 15.45 13.57 17.52
CA THR A 372 15.92 13.34 16.15
C THR A 372 15.23 12.11 15.59
N ILE A 373 14.66 12.19 14.39
CA ILE A 373 14.07 11.03 13.71
C ILE A 373 15.20 10.07 13.34
N ILE A 374 15.11 8.85 13.86
CA ILE A 374 16.09 7.78 13.63
C ILE A 374 15.54 6.65 12.77
N ASN A 375 14.21 6.59 12.60
CA ASN A 375 13.56 5.62 11.73
C ASN A 375 12.17 6.12 11.31
N GLY A 376 11.68 5.60 10.18
CA GLY A 376 10.32 5.78 9.69
C GLY A 376 9.80 4.49 9.07
N HIS A 377 8.50 4.24 9.17
CA HIS A 377 7.86 3.07 8.59
C HIS A 377 6.39 3.34 8.29
N GLU A 378 5.83 2.57 7.36
CA GLU A 378 4.43 2.66 6.95
C GLU A 378 3.66 1.45 7.48
N ILE A 379 2.57 1.74 8.19
CA ILE A 379 1.62 0.71 8.67
C ILE A 379 0.20 1.12 8.32
N THR A 380 -0.70 0.14 8.31
CA THR A 380 -2.11 0.36 7.96
C THR A 380 -2.97 0.28 9.21
N ILE A 381 -3.69 1.33 9.56
CA ILE A 381 -4.76 1.28 10.57
C ILE A 381 -6.00 0.67 9.91
N ILE A 382 -6.47 -0.45 10.45
CA ILE A 382 -7.57 -1.24 9.89
C ILE A 382 -8.84 -1.22 10.76
N GLY A 383 -8.75 -0.65 11.96
CA GLY A 383 -9.87 -0.53 12.85
C GLY A 383 -9.49 0.08 14.19
N VAL A 384 -10.49 0.20 15.05
CA VAL A 384 -10.32 0.68 16.43
C VAL A 384 -11.16 -0.17 17.38
N LYS A 385 -10.71 -0.24 18.63
CA LYS A 385 -11.49 -0.78 19.75
C LYS A 385 -11.19 0.02 21.00
N ASN A 386 -11.96 -0.18 22.06
CA ASN A 386 -11.69 0.42 23.35
C ASN A 386 -11.09 -0.62 24.30
N ASP A 387 -10.14 -0.18 25.14
CA ASP A 387 -9.68 -0.98 26.26
C ASP A 387 -10.73 -1.02 27.39
N LYS A 388 -10.40 -1.69 28.50
CA LYS A 388 -11.30 -1.82 29.65
C LYS A 388 -11.62 -0.49 30.34
N ASN A 389 -10.81 0.54 30.13
CA ASN A 389 -10.96 1.88 30.69
C ASN A 389 -11.63 2.85 29.72
N GLY A 390 -12.03 2.37 28.53
CA GLY A 390 -12.65 3.19 27.49
C GLY A 390 -11.65 3.96 26.62
N LYS A 391 -10.34 3.70 26.75
CA LYS A 391 -9.30 4.35 25.95
C LYS A 391 -9.21 3.69 24.58
N LEU A 392 -8.98 4.49 23.54
CA LEU A 392 -8.95 3.99 22.17
C LEU A 392 -7.65 3.22 21.89
N ILE A 393 -7.81 2.06 21.27
CA ILE A 393 -6.76 1.20 20.75
C ILE A 393 -6.92 1.14 19.22
N PHE A 394 -5.87 1.53 18.50
CA PHE A 394 -5.76 1.32 17.08
C PHE A 394 -5.38 -0.13 16.80
N VAL A 395 -6.10 -0.75 15.87
CA VAL A 395 -5.80 -2.06 15.32
C VAL A 395 -5.12 -1.84 13.98
N CYS A 396 -3.90 -2.33 13.83
CA CYS A 396 -3.03 -2.07 12.69
C CYS A 396 -2.55 -3.36 12.03
N ASN A 397 -2.18 -3.27 10.76
CA ASN A 397 -1.37 -4.24 10.06
C ASN A 397 0.02 -3.65 9.80
N ASP A 398 1.05 -4.42 10.11
CA ASP A 398 2.45 -4.08 9.83
C ASP A 398 3.02 -5.19 8.95
N THR A 399 3.51 -4.83 7.76
CA THR A 399 4.02 -5.80 6.78
C THR A 399 5.49 -6.13 6.98
N ASP A 400 6.15 -5.53 7.99
CA ASP A 400 7.58 -5.71 8.29
C ASP A 400 7.85 -6.47 9.59
N ASP A 401 6.81 -6.78 10.37
CA ASP A 401 6.98 -7.36 11.71
C ASP A 401 7.10 -8.90 11.71
N ASN A 402 6.98 -9.53 10.54
CA ASN A 402 6.94 -10.98 10.34
C ASN A 402 5.79 -11.69 11.09
N VAL A 403 4.71 -10.97 11.37
CA VAL A 403 3.54 -11.47 12.08
C VAL A 403 2.30 -11.38 11.19
N SER A 404 1.75 -12.54 10.81
CA SER A 404 0.49 -12.60 10.05
C SER A 404 -0.75 -12.43 10.93
N LYS A 405 -0.83 -11.35 11.71
CA LYS A 405 -2.00 -10.98 12.49
C LYS A 405 -2.00 -9.47 12.80
N PRO A 406 -3.15 -8.87 13.14
CA PRO A 406 -3.18 -7.48 13.58
C PRO A 406 -2.31 -7.23 14.82
N ILE A 407 -1.69 -6.06 14.84
CA ILE A 407 -1.04 -5.49 16.01
C ILE A 407 -1.89 -4.37 16.61
N GLU A 408 -1.65 -4.04 17.87
CA GLU A 408 -2.50 -3.11 18.62
C GLU A 408 -1.66 -2.05 19.30
N TYR A 409 -2.02 -0.79 19.08
CA TYR A 409 -1.38 0.36 19.70
C TYR A 409 -2.40 1.22 20.43
N SER A 410 -2.08 1.64 21.66
CA SER A 410 -2.88 2.65 22.34
C SER A 410 -2.77 4.01 21.65
N GLU A 411 -3.82 4.82 21.72
CA GLU A 411 -3.81 6.15 21.11
C GLU A 411 -2.65 7.04 21.57
N ASP A 412 -2.32 7.04 22.87
CA ASP A 412 -1.17 7.80 23.42
C ASP A 412 0.18 7.36 22.85
N TYR A 413 0.28 6.10 22.39
CA TYR A 413 1.52 5.60 21.80
C TYR A 413 1.61 5.99 20.32
N LEU A 414 0.51 5.80 19.58
CA LEU A 414 0.53 5.90 18.12
C LEU A 414 0.37 7.33 17.63
N LEU A 415 -0.61 8.10 18.12
CA LEU A 415 -0.90 9.45 17.61
C LEU A 415 0.33 10.38 17.60
N PRO A 416 1.18 10.41 18.66
CA PRO A 416 2.39 11.25 18.64
C PRO A 416 3.44 10.81 17.61
N LYS A 417 3.35 9.59 17.08
CA LYS A 417 4.32 9.04 16.12
C LYS A 417 3.86 9.16 14.68
N ILE A 418 2.59 9.41 14.41
CA ILE A 418 2.07 9.54 13.05
C ILE A 418 2.67 10.82 12.44
N HIS A 419 3.49 10.66 11.41
CA HIS A 419 4.07 11.76 10.65
C HIS A 419 3.09 12.26 9.60
N HIS A 420 2.48 11.35 8.83
CA HIS A 420 1.50 11.67 7.80
C HIS A 420 0.51 10.53 7.59
N ALA A 421 -0.61 10.84 6.93
CA ALA A 421 -1.60 9.87 6.47
C ALA A 421 -2.27 10.36 5.18
N ALA A 422 -2.58 9.45 4.26
CA ALA A 422 -3.47 9.74 3.13
C ALA A 422 -4.92 9.50 3.56
N LEU A 423 -5.75 10.53 3.51
CA LEU A 423 -7.13 10.50 4.00
C LEU A 423 -8.12 10.91 2.90
N PRO A 424 -9.37 10.38 2.92
CA PRO A 424 -10.40 10.84 2.00
C PRO A 424 -10.63 12.35 2.13
N GLN A 425 -10.75 13.06 1.01
CA GLN A 425 -11.01 14.51 1.02
C GLN A 425 -12.22 14.90 1.89
N SER A 426 -13.28 14.07 1.86
CA SER A 426 -14.51 14.27 2.65
C SER A 426 -14.29 14.28 4.17
N VAL A 427 -13.21 13.68 4.66
CA VAL A 427 -12.85 13.64 6.08
C VAL A 427 -12.12 14.91 6.51
N VAL A 428 -11.25 15.44 5.64
CA VAL A 428 -10.27 16.47 6.04
C VAL A 428 -10.57 17.86 5.50
N ALA A 429 -11.46 18.00 4.51
CA ALA A 429 -11.70 19.27 3.80
C ALA A 429 -12.04 20.48 4.68
N ASN A 430 -12.59 20.26 5.88
CA ASN A 430 -12.94 21.33 6.81
C ASN A 430 -11.88 21.59 7.89
N ASP A 431 -10.92 20.68 8.04
CA ASP A 431 -9.97 20.66 9.16
C ASP A 431 -8.55 21.10 8.73
N VAL A 432 -8.23 21.06 7.43
CA VAL A 432 -6.91 21.42 6.89
C VAL A 432 -7.01 22.42 5.75
N ASN A 433 -5.96 23.22 5.54
CA ASN A 433 -5.83 24.00 4.32
C ASN A 433 -5.45 23.05 3.19
N LEU A 434 -6.40 22.71 2.32
CA LEU A 434 -6.16 21.87 1.17
C LEU A 434 -5.21 22.56 0.19
N VAL A 435 -4.17 21.86 -0.20
CA VAL A 435 -3.38 22.18 -1.39
C VAL A 435 -3.54 20.99 -2.30
N GLU A 436 -3.85 21.25 -3.57
CA GLU A 436 -4.03 20.18 -4.54
C GLU A 436 -2.70 19.46 -4.78
N ASN A 437 -2.75 18.12 -4.90
CA ASN A 437 -1.58 17.25 -5.07
C ASN A 437 -0.63 17.75 -6.17
N TRP A 438 -1.14 18.26 -7.30
CA TRP A 438 -0.30 18.77 -8.38
C TRP A 438 0.50 20.04 -8.02
N VAL A 439 -0.05 20.90 -7.15
CA VAL A 439 0.64 22.10 -6.67
C VAL A 439 1.85 21.69 -5.82
N GLU A 440 1.68 20.68 -4.97
CA GLU A 440 2.77 20.09 -4.20
C GLU A 440 3.82 19.47 -5.13
N GLY A 441 3.40 18.63 -6.08
CA GLY A 441 4.30 18.05 -7.08
C GLY A 441 5.11 19.10 -7.84
N LEU A 442 4.48 20.21 -8.25
CA LEU A 442 5.14 21.30 -8.95
C LEU A 442 6.10 22.08 -8.03
N LYS A 443 5.74 22.30 -6.76
CA LYS A 443 6.60 22.96 -5.76
C LYS A 443 7.84 22.11 -5.50
N THR A 444 7.66 20.82 -5.20
CA THR A 444 8.74 19.85 -4.97
C THR A 444 9.67 19.78 -6.18
N TYR A 445 9.14 19.68 -7.40
CA TYR A 445 9.95 19.69 -8.62
C TYR A 445 10.79 20.97 -8.78
N LYS A 446 10.19 22.15 -8.52
CA LYS A 446 10.91 23.43 -8.62
C LYS A 446 12.01 23.58 -7.56
N GLU A 447 11.75 23.15 -6.33
CA GLU A 447 12.72 23.20 -5.23
C GLU A 447 13.93 22.31 -5.51
N LEU A 448 13.69 21.06 -5.94
CA LEU A 448 14.77 20.13 -6.31
C LEU A 448 15.60 20.64 -7.48
N LYS A 449 14.95 21.21 -8.51
CA LYS A 449 15.67 21.81 -9.64
C LYS A 449 16.56 22.98 -9.20
N LYS A 450 16.08 23.82 -8.27
CA LYS A 450 16.86 24.93 -7.72
C LYS A 450 18.06 24.43 -6.90
N GLN A 451 17.88 23.38 -6.09
CA GLN A 451 18.98 22.75 -5.35
C GLN A 451 20.04 22.18 -6.28
N ALA A 452 19.65 21.42 -7.31
CA ALA A 452 20.58 20.84 -8.28
C ALA A 452 21.42 21.91 -9.02
N GLN A 453 20.80 23.04 -9.38
CA GLN A 453 21.49 24.18 -9.99
C GLN A 453 22.50 24.84 -9.03
N ASN A 454 22.17 24.95 -7.75
CA ASN A 454 23.08 25.51 -6.75
C ASN A 454 24.28 24.58 -6.47
N THR A 455 24.09 23.25 -6.50
CA THR A 455 25.18 22.28 -6.35
C THR A 455 26.14 22.29 -7.53
N GLN A 456 25.65 22.52 -8.76
CA GLN A 456 26.49 22.71 -9.95
C GLN A 456 27.29 24.02 -9.96
N LEU A 457 26.84 25.05 -9.24
CA LEU A 457 27.55 26.33 -9.12
C LEU A 457 28.59 26.32 -7.98
N ALA A 458 28.54 25.31 -7.09
CA ALA A 458 29.45 25.14 -5.96
C ALA A 458 30.57 24.10 -6.20
N ALA A 459 30.53 23.40 -7.35
CA ALA A 459 31.57 22.51 -7.85
C ALA A 459 32.33 23.18 -9.00
#